data_AF-A0A8J5TDZ6-F1
#
_entry.id   AF-A0A8J5TDZ6-F1
#
_cell.length_a   1.000
_cell.length_b   1.000
_cell.length_c   1.000
_cell.angle_alpha   90.00
_cell.angle_beta   90.00
_cell.angle_gamma   90.00
#
_symmetry.space_group_name_H-M   'P 1'
#
loop_
_entity.id
_entity.type
_entity.pdbx_description
1 polymer ?
#
loop_
_entity_poly.entity_id
_entity_poly.type
_entity_poly.pdbx_seq_one_letter_code
_entity_poly.pdbx_strand_id
1 'polypeptide(L)'
;MAILNYDKAVKLNWNSPQALNNWGLGLQELSVIVPAREKQTIIKAAISKFRAAIQLQFDFHRAIYNLGTVLYGLAEDTMRSGRPNVSPNELYSQSAIYVAAAHALKPNYSVYRSALRLVRSMLPLPYLKVGYLTAPPENNAIAPHKDWERSQFLLNHEGLQQADASDQPPSQSPGHVDSGRKLVRIAVSDIVSVSASADLTLPPGAGLCIDTIHGPRFLVADNWEALDGWLDAIRLVYTIFARGRSDVLAGIITG
;
A
#
# COMPACT_ATOMS: atom_id res chain seq x y z
N MET A 1 8.50 33.54 -31.32
CA MET A 1 7.51 33.16 -30.28
C MET A 1 7.76 31.80 -29.62
N ALA A 2 8.54 30.88 -30.20
CA ALA A 2 8.82 29.58 -29.56
C ALA A 2 9.84 29.65 -28.41
N ILE A 3 10.84 30.53 -28.50
CA ILE A 3 11.92 30.63 -27.49
C ILE A 3 11.40 31.17 -26.14
N LEU A 4 10.38 32.04 -26.14
CA LEU A 4 9.76 32.56 -24.92
C LEU A 4 8.92 31.50 -24.17
N ASN A 5 8.46 30.46 -24.86
CA ASN A 5 7.75 29.33 -24.23
C ASN A 5 8.72 28.31 -23.60
N TYR A 6 9.94 28.17 -24.13
CA TYR A 6 10.98 27.35 -23.50
C TYR A 6 11.42 27.93 -22.15
N ASP A 7 11.49 29.25 -22.02
CA ASP A 7 11.88 29.90 -20.77
C ASP A 7 10.80 29.76 -19.65
N LYS A 8 9.54 29.54 -20.03
CA LYS A 8 8.47 29.11 -19.12
C LYS A 8 8.49 27.60 -18.84
N ALA A 9 8.97 26.80 -19.79
CA ALA A 9 9.14 25.36 -19.61
C ALA A 9 10.35 25.01 -18.72
N VAL A 10 11.40 25.83 -18.69
CA VAL A 10 12.51 25.72 -17.73
C VAL A 10 12.08 26.16 -16.32
N LYS A 11 10.96 26.90 -16.21
CA LYS A 11 10.21 27.12 -14.95
C LYS A 11 9.16 26.05 -14.65
N LEU A 12 9.02 24.99 -15.47
CA LEU A 12 8.16 23.86 -15.13
C LEU A 12 8.74 23.16 -13.92
N ASN A 13 7.92 23.03 -12.88
CA ASN A 13 8.23 22.24 -11.72
C ASN A 13 8.29 20.76 -12.16
N TRP A 14 9.46 20.32 -12.65
CA TRP A 14 9.77 18.93 -13.00
C TRP A 14 9.54 17.97 -11.82
N ASN A 15 9.45 18.54 -10.61
CA ASN A 15 9.03 17.88 -9.39
C ASN A 15 7.54 18.18 -9.06
N SER A 16 6.64 18.02 -10.04
CA SER A 16 5.19 18.07 -9.83
C SER A 16 4.58 16.68 -9.98
N PRO A 17 3.45 16.37 -9.30
CA PRO A 17 2.77 15.08 -9.45
C PRO A 17 2.49 14.73 -10.91
N GLN A 18 2.04 15.70 -11.72
CA GLN A 18 1.69 15.52 -13.13
C GLN A 18 2.92 15.17 -13.98
N ALA A 19 4.05 15.88 -13.78
CA ALA A 19 5.28 15.61 -14.52
C ALA A 19 5.83 14.22 -14.18
N LEU A 20 5.87 13.85 -12.90
CA LEU A 20 6.31 12.53 -12.45
C LEU A 20 5.41 11.40 -12.96
N ASN A 21 4.09 11.59 -12.95
CA ASN A 21 3.16 10.62 -13.52
C ASN A 21 3.34 10.43 -15.03
N ASN A 22 3.51 11.53 -15.78
CA ASN A 22 3.75 11.44 -17.22
C ASN A 22 5.10 10.76 -17.53
N TRP A 23 6.11 11.00 -16.70
CA TRP A 23 7.39 10.30 -16.81
C TRP A 23 7.22 8.79 -16.56
N GLY A 24 6.50 8.41 -15.49
CA GLY A 24 6.18 7.01 -15.21
C GLY A 24 5.46 6.34 -16.39
N LEU A 25 4.50 7.03 -17.01
CA LEU A 25 3.78 6.53 -18.19
C LEU A 25 4.69 6.33 -19.41
N GLY A 26 5.56 7.29 -19.71
CA GLY A 26 6.53 7.16 -20.80
C GLY A 26 7.52 6.00 -20.58
N LEU A 27 7.94 5.76 -19.33
CA LEU A 27 8.76 4.59 -18.99
C LEU A 27 7.98 3.29 -19.16
N GLN A 28 6.71 3.26 -18.77
CA GLN A 28 5.85 2.08 -18.98
C GLN A 28 5.69 1.77 -20.48
N GLU A 29 5.43 2.78 -21.32
CA GLU A 29 5.34 2.60 -22.78
C GLU A 29 6.66 2.12 -23.37
N LEU A 30 7.79 2.69 -22.94
CA LEU A 30 9.13 2.25 -23.34
C LEU A 30 9.39 0.79 -22.95
N SER A 31 8.90 0.35 -21.78
CA SER A 31 9.11 -1.02 -21.29
C SER A 31 8.52 -2.11 -22.20
N VAL A 32 7.55 -1.76 -23.06
CA VAL A 32 6.89 -2.68 -23.99
C VAL A 32 7.76 -2.97 -25.22
N ILE A 33 8.65 -2.04 -25.60
CA ILE A 33 9.44 -2.13 -26.84
C ILE A 33 10.92 -2.46 -26.62
N VAL A 34 11.40 -2.41 -25.37
CA VAL A 34 12.80 -2.75 -25.04
C VAL A 34 13.00 -4.27 -24.89
N PRO A 35 14.25 -4.76 -25.01
CA PRO A 35 14.58 -6.14 -24.69
C PRO A 35 14.18 -6.52 -23.26
N ALA A 36 13.81 -7.79 -23.05
CA ALA A 36 13.36 -8.31 -21.75
C ALA A 36 14.37 -8.05 -20.59
N ARG A 37 15.67 -8.06 -20.89
CA ARG A 37 16.74 -7.76 -19.93
C ARG A 37 16.67 -6.34 -19.34
N GLU A 38 16.15 -5.37 -20.10
CA GLU A 38 16.06 -3.95 -19.71
C GLU A 38 14.67 -3.61 -19.15
N LYS A 39 13.64 -4.34 -19.60
CA LYS A 39 12.24 -4.17 -19.19
C LYS A 39 12.06 -4.07 -17.67
N GLN A 40 12.67 -4.98 -16.90
CA GLN A 40 12.50 -5.00 -15.45
C GLN A 40 13.02 -3.73 -14.76
N THR A 41 14.15 -3.20 -15.21
CA THR A 41 14.75 -1.97 -14.66
C THR A 41 13.89 -0.76 -15.01
N ILE A 42 13.38 -0.69 -16.23
CA ILE A 42 12.50 0.40 -16.69
C ILE A 42 11.16 0.38 -15.92
N ILE A 43 10.58 -0.80 -15.71
CA ILE A 43 9.34 -0.94 -14.90
C ILE A 43 9.58 -0.46 -13.46
N LYS A 44 10.69 -0.85 -12.83
CA LYS A 44 11.05 -0.36 -11.48
C LYS A 44 11.18 1.16 -11.43
N ALA A 45 11.78 1.76 -12.47
CA ALA A 45 11.86 3.21 -12.58
C ALA A 45 10.46 3.86 -12.75
N ALA A 46 9.57 3.26 -13.55
CA ALA A 46 8.20 3.73 -13.70
C ALA A 46 7.43 3.71 -12.37
N ILE A 47 7.51 2.60 -11.63
CA ILE A 47 6.93 2.44 -10.29
C ILE A 47 7.44 3.54 -9.34
N SER A 48 8.75 3.79 -9.33
CA SER A 48 9.35 4.86 -8.52
C SER A 48 8.79 6.23 -8.86
N LYS A 49 8.60 6.55 -10.15
CA LYS A 49 8.01 7.83 -10.58
C LYS A 49 6.55 7.98 -10.16
N PHE A 50 5.74 6.93 -10.26
CA PHE A 50 4.36 6.97 -9.77
C PHE A 50 4.29 7.13 -8.25
N ARG A 51 5.11 6.40 -7.49
CA ARG A 51 5.20 6.56 -6.02
C ARG A 51 5.62 7.98 -5.64
N ALA A 52 6.61 8.56 -6.32
CA ALA A 52 7.02 9.95 -6.09
C ALA A 52 5.88 10.94 -6.38
N ALA A 53 5.09 10.72 -7.45
CA ALA A 53 3.92 11.55 -7.75
C ALA A 53 2.86 11.48 -6.63
N ILE A 54 2.61 10.28 -6.09
CA ILE A 54 1.68 10.06 -4.97
C ILE A 54 2.20 10.71 -3.69
N GLN A 55 3.51 10.65 -3.41
CA GLN A 55 4.09 11.30 -2.24
C GLN A 55 3.98 12.83 -2.27
N LEU A 56 4.00 13.45 -3.47
CA LEU A 56 3.76 14.88 -3.61
C LEU A 56 2.29 15.26 -3.49
N GLN A 57 1.39 14.37 -3.90
CA GLN A 57 -0.06 14.57 -3.78
C GLN A 57 -0.76 13.21 -3.57
N PHE A 58 -1.07 12.90 -2.32
CA PHE A 58 -1.59 11.58 -1.95
C PHE A 58 -2.93 11.24 -2.62
N ASP A 59 -3.76 12.23 -2.97
CA ASP A 59 -5.03 12.01 -3.67
C ASP A 59 -4.91 12.07 -5.20
N PHE A 60 -3.69 12.01 -5.75
CA PHE A 60 -3.46 12.04 -7.19
C PHE A 60 -3.82 10.70 -7.85
N HIS A 61 -5.13 10.48 -7.99
CA HIS A 61 -5.76 9.25 -8.44
C HIS A 61 -5.23 8.71 -9.77
N ARG A 62 -4.71 9.56 -10.67
CA ARG A 62 -4.09 9.12 -11.94
C ARG A 62 -2.80 8.34 -11.70
N ALA A 63 -1.93 8.82 -10.81
CA ALA A 63 -0.69 8.11 -10.46
C ALA A 63 -0.99 6.83 -9.68
N ILE A 64 -1.97 6.86 -8.77
CA ILE A 64 -2.46 5.68 -8.04
C ILE A 64 -2.94 4.61 -9.03
N TYR A 65 -3.81 4.99 -9.97
CA TYR A 65 -4.33 4.07 -10.99
C TYR A 65 -3.24 3.50 -11.90
N ASN A 66 -2.33 4.36 -12.38
CA ASN A 66 -1.24 3.95 -13.25
C ASN A 66 -0.27 2.99 -12.54
N LEU A 67 0.02 3.24 -11.26
CA LEU A 67 0.80 2.31 -10.44
C LEU A 67 0.10 0.95 -10.32
N GLY A 68 -1.20 0.94 -10.02
CA GLY A 68 -1.98 -0.31 -10.01
C GLY A 68 -1.91 -1.07 -11.34
N THR A 69 -1.98 -0.35 -12.47
CA THR A 69 -1.90 -0.96 -13.81
C THR A 69 -0.51 -1.54 -14.10
N VAL A 70 0.56 -0.84 -13.72
CA VAL A 70 1.93 -1.34 -13.87
C VAL A 70 2.17 -2.58 -13.02
N LEU A 71 1.66 -2.61 -11.78
CA LEU A 71 1.78 -3.76 -10.89
C LEU A 71 1.04 -4.99 -11.45
N TYR A 72 -0.14 -4.79 -12.06
CA TYR A 72 -0.85 -5.85 -12.77
C TYR A 72 -0.02 -6.42 -13.92
N GLY A 73 0.52 -5.55 -14.78
CA GLY A 73 1.39 -5.97 -15.88
C GLY A 73 2.63 -6.72 -15.40
N LEU A 74 3.22 -6.28 -14.30
CA LEU A 74 4.36 -6.96 -13.68
C LEU A 74 3.96 -8.34 -13.13
N ALA A 75 2.75 -8.49 -12.56
CA ALA A 75 2.22 -9.78 -12.12
C ALA A 75 2.09 -10.76 -13.29
N GLU A 76 1.52 -10.31 -14.42
CA GLU A 76 1.39 -11.09 -15.67
C GLU A 76 2.75 -11.57 -16.21
N ASP A 77 3.72 -10.66 -16.27
CA ASP A 77 5.07 -10.99 -16.74
C ASP A 77 5.78 -11.97 -15.80
N THR A 78 5.60 -11.81 -14.49
CA THR A 78 6.17 -12.69 -13.47
C THR A 78 5.55 -14.09 -13.54
N MET A 79 4.23 -14.17 -13.74
CA MET A 79 3.53 -15.44 -13.93
C MET A 79 4.02 -16.21 -15.16
N ARG A 80 4.29 -15.51 -16.27
CA ARG A 80 4.77 -16.13 -17.52
C ARG A 80 6.23 -16.60 -17.47
N SER A 81 7.08 -15.92 -16.69
CA SER A 81 8.52 -16.17 -16.65
C SER A 81 8.93 -17.32 -15.70
N GLY A 82 8.04 -17.79 -14.83
CA GLY A 82 8.22 -19.03 -14.05
C GLY A 82 9.32 -19.00 -12.98
N ARG A 83 9.98 -17.85 -12.74
CA ARG A 83 10.97 -17.64 -11.66
C ARG A 83 10.69 -16.34 -10.89
N PRO A 84 9.71 -16.34 -9.98
CA PRO A 84 9.35 -15.14 -9.24
C PRO A 84 10.40 -14.84 -8.16
N ASN A 85 10.97 -13.64 -8.19
CA ASN A 85 11.58 -13.03 -6.99
C ASN A 85 10.49 -12.53 -6.01
N VAL A 86 9.29 -12.27 -6.52
CA VAL A 86 8.08 -11.82 -5.78
C VAL A 86 6.91 -12.64 -6.28
N SER A 87 6.02 -13.08 -5.39
CA SER A 87 4.82 -13.85 -5.78
C SER A 87 3.92 -13.03 -6.71
N PRO A 88 3.49 -13.55 -7.87
CA PRO A 88 2.51 -12.87 -8.73
C PRO A 88 1.23 -12.49 -7.99
N ASN A 89 0.80 -13.30 -7.02
CA ASN A 89 -0.41 -13.04 -6.23
C ASN A 89 -0.26 -11.79 -5.35
N GLU A 90 0.94 -11.52 -4.81
CA GLU A 90 1.18 -10.29 -4.04
C GLU A 90 1.09 -9.06 -4.97
N LEU A 91 1.65 -9.15 -6.17
CA LEU A 91 1.56 -8.07 -7.18
C LEU A 91 0.12 -7.82 -7.64
N TYR A 92 -0.66 -8.88 -7.85
CA TYR A 92 -2.10 -8.77 -8.15
C TYR A 92 -2.87 -8.12 -6.99
N SER A 93 -2.59 -8.53 -5.74
CA SER A 93 -3.19 -7.93 -4.54
C SER A 93 -2.85 -6.44 -4.41
N GLN A 94 -1.56 -6.07 -4.57
CA GLN A 94 -1.13 -4.67 -4.57
C GLN A 94 -1.80 -3.87 -5.70
N SER A 95 -1.87 -4.42 -6.90
CA SER A 95 -2.60 -3.80 -8.02
C SER A 95 -4.05 -3.51 -7.64
N ALA A 96 -4.74 -4.49 -7.06
CA ALA A 96 -6.13 -4.35 -6.65
C ALA A 96 -6.32 -3.27 -5.59
N ILE A 97 -5.42 -3.16 -4.62
CA ILE A 97 -5.42 -2.09 -3.60
C ILE A 97 -5.35 -0.71 -4.28
N TYR A 98 -4.40 -0.52 -5.20
CA TYR A 98 -4.23 0.75 -5.91
C TYR A 98 -5.44 1.08 -6.80
N VAL A 99 -5.98 0.11 -7.54
CA VAL A 99 -7.16 0.32 -8.40
C VAL A 99 -8.40 0.64 -7.56
N ALA A 100 -8.62 -0.07 -6.45
CA ALA A 100 -9.69 0.22 -5.50
C ALA A 100 -9.58 1.64 -4.94
N ALA A 101 -8.37 2.05 -4.55
CA ALA A 101 -8.14 3.40 -4.04
C ALA A 101 -8.39 4.49 -5.10
N ALA A 102 -7.92 4.28 -6.33
CA ALA A 102 -8.19 5.21 -7.43
C ALA A 102 -9.69 5.34 -7.73
N HIS A 103 -10.41 4.22 -7.71
CA HIS A 103 -11.86 4.21 -7.87
C HIS A 103 -12.56 4.93 -6.71
N ALA A 104 -12.17 4.68 -5.46
CA ALA A 104 -12.74 5.35 -4.29
C ALA A 104 -12.59 6.88 -4.35
N LEU A 105 -11.41 7.37 -4.79
CA LEU A 105 -11.16 8.80 -4.95
C LEU A 105 -11.92 9.43 -6.12
N LYS A 106 -12.17 8.68 -7.20
CA LYS A 106 -12.88 9.14 -8.41
C LYS A 106 -13.84 8.07 -8.97
N PRO A 107 -15.00 7.84 -8.32
CA PRO A 107 -15.92 6.75 -8.70
C PRO A 107 -16.61 6.96 -10.06
N ASN A 108 -16.66 8.20 -10.55
CA ASN A 108 -17.28 8.56 -11.83
C ASN A 108 -16.40 8.24 -13.06
N TYR A 109 -15.14 7.83 -12.86
CA TYR A 109 -14.25 7.44 -13.95
C TYR A 109 -14.56 6.00 -14.38
N SER A 110 -15.19 5.84 -15.55
CA SER A 110 -15.61 4.53 -16.08
C SER A 110 -14.45 3.55 -16.22
N VAL A 111 -13.27 4.03 -16.62
CA VAL A 111 -12.04 3.24 -16.73
C VAL A 111 -11.68 2.58 -15.40
N TYR A 112 -11.78 3.31 -14.28
CA TYR A 112 -11.46 2.79 -12.95
C TYR A 112 -12.49 1.75 -12.51
N ARG A 113 -13.77 1.98 -12.81
CA ARG A 113 -14.83 1.01 -12.56
C ARG A 113 -14.58 -0.31 -13.30
N SER A 114 -14.21 -0.24 -14.58
CA SER A 114 -13.90 -1.43 -15.38
C SER A 114 -12.67 -2.18 -14.86
N ALA A 115 -11.59 -1.46 -14.54
CA ALA A 115 -10.40 -2.06 -13.95
C ALA A 115 -10.70 -2.70 -12.59
N LEU A 116 -11.48 -2.03 -11.74
CA LEU A 116 -11.88 -2.56 -10.43
C LEU A 116 -12.64 -3.89 -10.57
N ARG A 117 -13.56 -4.00 -11.54
CA ARG A 117 -14.26 -5.27 -11.79
C ARG A 117 -13.33 -6.44 -12.10
N LEU A 118 -12.20 -6.18 -12.77
CA LEU A 118 -11.20 -7.19 -13.09
C LEU A 118 -10.42 -7.64 -11.84
N VAL A 119 -10.02 -6.68 -11.00
CA VAL A 119 -9.07 -6.94 -9.91
C VAL A 119 -9.73 -7.09 -8.53
N ARG A 120 -11.03 -6.81 -8.38
CA ARG A 120 -11.70 -6.82 -7.07
C ARG A 120 -11.59 -8.17 -6.36
N SER A 121 -11.64 -9.28 -7.09
CA SER A 121 -11.49 -10.63 -6.50
C SER A 121 -10.07 -10.93 -6.02
N MET A 122 -9.10 -10.07 -6.32
CA MET A 122 -7.72 -10.18 -5.86
C MET A 122 -7.51 -9.46 -4.51
N LEU A 123 -8.51 -8.73 -4.02
CA LEU A 123 -8.53 -8.18 -2.66
C LEU A 123 -8.89 -9.27 -1.64
N PRO A 124 -8.34 -9.20 -0.42
CA PRO A 124 -8.74 -10.08 0.67
C PRO A 124 -10.06 -9.60 1.31
N LEU A 125 -11.15 -9.63 0.54
CA LEU A 125 -12.47 -9.15 0.98
C LEU A 125 -12.91 -9.84 2.30
N PRO A 126 -13.53 -9.12 3.27
CA PRO A 126 -13.98 -7.73 3.20
C PRO A 126 -12.92 -6.67 3.55
N TYR A 127 -11.65 -7.02 3.47
CA TYR A 127 -10.52 -6.15 3.79
C TYR A 127 -9.82 -5.65 2.53
N LEU A 128 -9.14 -4.51 2.66
CA LEU A 128 -8.29 -3.96 1.60
C LEU A 128 -6.93 -4.66 1.61
N LYS A 129 -6.35 -4.90 2.79
CA LYS A 129 -5.10 -5.64 2.95
C LYS A 129 -5.16 -6.54 4.18
N VAL A 130 -4.56 -7.70 4.05
CA VAL A 130 -4.32 -8.66 5.12
C VAL A 130 -2.86 -9.09 5.06
N GLY A 131 -2.22 -9.22 6.21
CA GLY A 131 -0.83 -9.65 6.28
C GLY A 131 -0.34 -9.75 7.71
N TYR A 132 0.92 -10.08 7.91
CA TYR A 132 1.50 -10.18 9.24
C TYR A 132 2.29 -8.92 9.60
N LEU A 133 2.19 -8.54 10.88
CA LEU A 133 3.03 -7.54 11.52
C LEU A 133 3.37 -8.04 12.93
N THR A 134 4.48 -7.57 13.44
CA THR A 134 4.91 -7.79 14.82
C THR A 134 4.61 -6.53 15.62
N ALA A 135 3.86 -6.68 16.72
CA ALA A 135 3.37 -5.57 17.52
C ALA A 135 3.67 -5.80 19.01
N PRO A 136 3.88 -4.73 19.80
CA PRO A 136 3.97 -4.86 21.24
C PRO A 136 2.58 -5.14 21.84
N PRO A 137 2.50 -5.58 23.10
CA PRO A 137 1.24 -5.63 23.84
C PRO A 137 0.58 -4.24 23.90
N GLU A 138 -0.74 -4.16 23.74
CA GLU A 138 -1.46 -2.87 23.54
C GLU A 138 -1.17 -1.81 24.61
N ASN A 139 -1.00 -2.24 25.87
CA ASN A 139 -0.77 -1.36 27.02
C ASN A 139 0.71 -1.10 27.31
N ASN A 140 1.65 -1.61 26.49
CA ASN A 140 3.08 -1.43 26.73
C ASN A 140 3.87 -1.29 25.42
N ALA A 141 3.88 -0.07 24.85
CA ALA A 141 4.60 0.23 23.61
C ALA A 141 6.13 0.08 23.70
N ILE A 142 6.70 0.04 24.92
CA ILE A 142 8.15 -0.11 25.17
C ILE A 142 8.43 -1.51 25.75
N ALA A 143 7.61 -2.49 25.41
CA ALA A 143 7.79 -3.86 25.88
C ALA A 143 9.12 -4.46 25.37
N PRO A 144 9.80 -5.29 26.19
CA PRO A 144 10.93 -6.09 25.75
C PRO A 144 10.61 -6.87 24.47
N HIS A 145 11.59 -7.04 23.57
CA HIS A 145 11.37 -7.70 22.26
C HIS A 145 10.72 -9.09 22.35
N LYS A 146 10.97 -9.83 23.43
CA LYS A 146 10.36 -11.15 23.70
C LYS A 146 8.84 -11.13 23.86
N ASP A 147 8.28 -9.96 24.20
CA ASP A 147 6.85 -9.78 24.45
C ASP A 147 6.14 -9.22 23.20
N TRP A 148 6.89 -8.92 22.13
CA TRP A 148 6.31 -8.55 20.84
C TRP A 148 5.85 -9.79 20.11
N GLU A 149 4.66 -9.70 19.52
CA GLU A 149 4.00 -10.84 18.91
C GLU A 149 3.76 -10.61 17.44
N ARG A 150 4.26 -11.54 16.63
CA ARG A 150 3.94 -11.61 15.21
C ARG A 150 2.55 -12.20 15.04
N SER A 151 1.64 -11.40 14.50
CA SER A 151 0.24 -11.78 14.33
C SER A 151 -0.32 -11.22 13.04
N GLN A 152 -1.51 -11.67 12.66
CA GLN A 152 -2.17 -11.21 11.45
C GLN A 152 -2.88 -9.88 11.72
N PHE A 153 -2.76 -8.96 10.77
CA PHE A 153 -3.42 -7.66 10.77
C PHE A 153 -4.32 -7.52 9.55
N LEU A 154 -5.43 -6.82 9.75
CA LEU A 154 -6.51 -6.61 8.80
C LEU A 154 -6.71 -5.11 8.64
N LEU A 155 -6.66 -4.61 7.41
CA LEU A 155 -6.89 -3.20 7.08
C LEU A 155 -8.16 -3.09 6.26
N ASN A 156 -9.16 -2.38 6.79
CA ASN A 156 -10.39 -2.03 6.09
C ASN A 156 -10.50 -0.50 5.95
N HIS A 157 -11.70 0.00 5.66
CA HIS A 157 -11.98 1.43 5.52
C HIS A 157 -12.09 2.18 6.87
N GLU A 158 -12.18 1.47 7.99
CA GLU A 158 -12.30 2.02 9.35
C GLU A 158 -10.95 2.09 10.07
N GLY A 159 -10.00 1.21 9.76
CA GLY A 159 -8.70 1.21 10.40
C GLY A 159 -7.92 -0.09 10.23
N LEU A 160 -6.81 -0.15 10.97
CA LEU A 160 -5.93 -1.30 11.08
C LEU A 160 -6.23 -2.04 12.39
N GLN A 161 -6.48 -3.34 12.32
CA GLN A 161 -6.77 -4.17 13.49
C GLN A 161 -5.97 -5.47 13.48
N GLN A 162 -5.52 -5.90 14.65
CA GLN A 162 -4.99 -7.24 14.86
C GLN A 162 -6.14 -8.25 14.81
N ALA A 163 -5.94 -9.35 14.09
CA ALA A 163 -6.91 -10.44 14.01
C ALA A 163 -6.95 -11.22 15.33
N ASP A 164 -8.14 -11.68 15.72
CA ASP A 164 -8.28 -12.56 16.87
C ASP A 164 -7.68 -13.95 16.56
N ALA A 165 -7.16 -14.63 17.59
CA ALA A 165 -6.58 -15.97 17.46
C ALA A 165 -7.60 -17.00 16.96
N SER A 166 -8.91 -16.73 17.14
CA SER A 166 -10.02 -17.55 16.67
C SER A 166 -10.21 -17.56 15.14
N ASP A 167 -9.70 -16.53 14.45
CA ASP A 167 -9.79 -16.37 12.98
C ASP A 167 -8.55 -16.89 12.23
N GLN A 168 -7.55 -17.45 12.92
CA GLN A 168 -6.34 -17.97 12.31
C GLN A 168 -6.54 -19.40 11.76
N PRO A 169 -6.05 -19.73 10.55
CA PRO A 169 -5.93 -21.13 10.14
C PRO A 169 -4.99 -21.87 11.09
N PRO A 170 -5.26 -23.14 11.44
CA PRO A 170 -4.56 -23.83 12.52
C PRO A 170 -3.08 -23.99 12.21
N SER A 171 -2.23 -23.16 12.80
CA SER A 171 -0.79 -23.40 12.92
C SER A 171 -0.50 -24.19 14.19
N GLN A 172 0.28 -25.25 14.06
CA GLN A 172 0.64 -26.18 15.12
C GLN A 172 1.39 -25.47 16.26
N SER A 173 0.70 -25.17 17.36
CA SER A 173 1.24 -25.08 18.72
C SER A 173 0.05 -25.05 19.71
N PRO A 174 -0.11 -26.03 20.61
CA PRO A 174 -1.14 -25.97 21.64
C PRO A 174 -0.62 -25.13 22.82
N GLY A 175 -1.22 -23.97 23.08
CA GLY A 175 -0.84 -23.18 24.25
C GLY A 175 -1.68 -21.94 24.47
N HIS A 176 -2.48 -21.97 25.53
CA HIS A 176 -3.19 -20.87 26.20
C HIS A 176 -4.26 -20.10 25.41
N VAL A 177 -5.52 -20.41 25.71
CA VAL A 177 -6.66 -19.53 25.50
C VAL A 177 -6.57 -18.40 26.54
N ASP A 178 -6.02 -17.25 26.14
CA ASP A 178 -6.05 -16.03 26.95
C ASP A 178 -7.18 -15.12 26.46
N SER A 179 -8.38 -15.31 27.01
CA SER A 179 -9.60 -14.52 26.72
C SER A 179 -9.55 -13.07 27.22
N GLY A 180 -8.37 -12.54 27.60
CA GLY A 180 -8.20 -11.18 28.13
C GLY A 180 -7.28 -10.26 27.33
N ARG A 181 -6.66 -10.73 26.23
CA ARG A 181 -5.77 -9.89 25.42
C ARG A 181 -6.56 -8.86 24.62
N LYS A 182 -6.35 -7.58 24.93
CA LYS A 182 -6.83 -6.51 24.06
C LYS A 182 -6.00 -6.49 22.77
N LEU A 183 -6.70 -6.52 21.64
CA LEU A 183 -6.13 -6.56 20.30
C LEU A 183 -5.76 -5.15 19.85
N VAL A 184 -4.57 -5.01 19.26
CA VAL A 184 -4.12 -3.72 18.72
C VAL A 184 -5.11 -3.23 17.66
N ARG A 185 -5.69 -2.05 17.88
CA ARG A 185 -6.58 -1.38 16.93
C ARG A 185 -6.17 0.08 16.76
N ILE A 186 -6.10 0.52 15.52
CA ILE A 186 -5.80 1.90 15.13
C ILE A 186 -6.90 2.33 14.16
N ALA A 187 -7.80 3.21 14.62
CA ALA A 187 -8.83 3.78 13.77
C ALA A 187 -8.21 4.75 12.75
N VAL A 188 -8.71 4.76 11.52
CA VAL A 188 -8.21 5.66 10.46
C VAL A 188 -8.42 7.13 10.84
N SER A 189 -9.46 7.44 11.61
CA SER A 189 -9.74 8.78 12.14
C SER A 189 -8.65 9.30 13.07
N ASP A 190 -7.91 8.41 13.70
CA ASP A 190 -6.93 8.76 14.72
C ASP A 190 -5.54 8.95 14.10
N ILE A 191 -5.33 8.50 12.85
CA ILE A 191 -4.06 8.58 12.14
C ILE A 191 -3.75 10.04 11.77
N VAL A 192 -2.55 10.48 12.12
CA VAL A 192 -1.99 11.78 11.74
C VAL A 192 -0.95 11.60 10.63
N SER A 193 -0.11 10.57 10.76
CA SER A 193 1.04 10.35 9.88
C SER A 193 1.42 8.86 9.89
N VAL A 194 2.04 8.41 8.79
CA VAL A 194 2.53 7.02 8.65
C VAL A 194 3.89 7.04 7.95
N SER A 195 4.91 6.44 8.56
CA SER A 195 6.27 6.41 8.02
C SER A 195 7.02 5.12 8.35
N ALA A 196 8.07 4.82 7.59
CA ALA A 196 9.06 3.87 8.03
C ALA A 196 9.74 4.39 9.31
N SER A 197 10.12 3.49 10.21
CA SER A 197 10.84 3.80 11.44
C SER A 197 12.23 3.18 11.39
N ALA A 198 13.24 3.98 11.76
CA ALA A 198 14.62 3.55 11.98
C ALA A 198 14.96 3.49 13.48
N ASP A 199 13.94 3.44 14.34
CA ASP A 199 14.14 3.36 15.79
C ASP A 199 14.83 2.04 16.15
N LEU A 200 16.04 2.17 16.69
CA LEU A 200 16.91 1.04 17.05
C LEU A 200 16.40 0.25 18.26
N THR A 201 15.38 0.74 18.97
CA THR A 201 14.71 0.03 20.06
C THR A 201 13.68 -0.97 19.57
N LEU A 202 13.32 -0.96 18.28
CA LEU A 202 12.39 -1.92 17.70
C LEU A 202 13.03 -3.32 17.55
N PRO A 203 12.22 -4.40 17.60
CA PRO A 203 12.70 -5.73 17.24
C PRO A 203 13.27 -5.77 15.81
N PRO A 204 14.09 -6.80 15.48
CA PRO A 204 14.61 -6.99 14.13
C PRO A 204 13.49 -7.04 13.07
N GLY A 205 13.64 -6.25 12.01
CA GLY A 205 12.70 -6.17 10.90
C GLY A 205 12.62 -4.76 10.32
N ALA A 206 11.60 -4.50 9.51
CA ALA A 206 11.36 -3.19 8.91
C ALA A 206 10.33 -2.43 9.75
N GLY A 207 10.77 -1.39 10.46
CA GLY A 207 9.94 -0.63 11.40
C GLY A 207 8.90 0.25 10.69
N LEU A 208 7.69 0.29 11.27
CA LEU A 208 6.56 1.12 10.87
C LEU A 208 6.15 2.00 12.05
N CYS A 209 6.06 3.32 11.85
CA CYS A 209 5.49 4.26 12.80
C CYS A 209 4.16 4.79 12.26
N ILE A 210 3.10 4.68 13.05
CA ILE A 210 1.81 5.30 12.80
C ILE A 210 1.60 6.33 13.92
N ASP A 211 1.77 7.61 13.59
CA ASP A 211 1.47 8.69 14.52
C ASP A 211 -0.05 8.82 14.64
N THR A 212 -0.56 8.75 15.87
CA THR A 212 -1.98 8.98 16.14
C THR A 212 -2.18 10.19 17.05
N ILE A 213 -3.41 10.68 17.16
CA ILE A 213 -3.79 11.70 18.15
C ILE A 213 -3.56 11.25 19.62
N HIS A 214 -3.38 9.94 19.83
CA HIS A 214 -3.10 9.33 21.14
C HIS A 214 -1.61 9.00 21.34
N GLY A 215 -0.75 9.40 20.41
CA GLY A 215 0.69 9.11 20.40
C GLY A 215 1.10 8.11 19.31
N PRO A 216 2.42 7.90 19.13
CA PRO A 216 2.94 7.00 18.10
C PRO A 216 2.67 5.54 18.43
N ARG A 217 2.35 4.76 17.39
CA ARG A 217 2.21 3.30 17.44
C ARG A 217 3.26 2.68 16.55
N PHE A 218 4.07 1.81 17.12
CA PHE A 218 5.14 1.11 16.39
C PHE A 218 4.75 -0.33 16.08
N LEU A 219 5.02 -0.73 14.85
CA LEU A 219 4.83 -2.08 14.34
C LEU A 219 6.10 -2.47 13.55
N VAL A 220 6.32 -3.76 13.36
CA VAL A 220 7.47 -4.26 12.58
C VAL A 220 6.98 -5.22 11.51
N ALA A 221 7.35 -4.96 10.25
CA ALA A 221 7.13 -5.88 9.15
C ALA A 221 8.33 -6.82 8.98
N ASP A 222 8.08 -8.02 8.44
CA ASP A 222 9.12 -9.05 8.26
C ASP A 222 10.29 -8.59 7.38
N ASN A 223 10.02 -7.71 6.41
CA ASN A 223 11.01 -7.14 5.50
C ASN A 223 10.54 -5.79 4.91
N TRP A 224 11.44 -5.10 4.22
CA TRP A 224 11.20 -3.77 3.64
C TRP A 224 10.12 -3.77 2.53
N GLU A 225 9.96 -4.87 1.79
CA GLU A 225 8.92 -4.96 0.75
C GLU A 225 7.52 -5.08 1.37
N ALA A 226 7.39 -5.88 2.44
CA ALA A 226 6.16 -5.96 3.22
C ALA A 226 5.83 -4.61 3.87
N LEU A 227 6.84 -3.89 4.39
CA LEU A 227 6.68 -2.55 4.94
C LEU A 227 6.14 -1.58 3.88
N ASP A 228 6.73 -1.55 2.68
CA ASP A 228 6.27 -0.72 1.57
C ASP A 228 4.79 -0.97 1.26
N GLY A 229 4.38 -2.25 1.20
CA GLY A 229 2.98 -2.62 0.97
C GLY A 229 2.03 -2.15 2.08
N TRP A 230 2.47 -2.19 3.35
CA TRP A 230 1.71 -1.67 4.48
C TRP A 230 1.62 -0.15 4.48
N LEU A 231 2.74 0.55 4.24
CA LEU A 231 2.79 2.01 4.14
C LEU A 231 1.85 2.52 3.05
N ASP A 232 1.95 1.93 1.85
CA ASP A 232 1.12 2.30 0.71
C ASP A 232 -0.36 2.09 1.05
N ALA A 233 -0.74 0.91 1.56
CA ALA A 233 -2.14 0.61 1.87
C ALA A 233 -2.72 1.53 2.96
N ILE A 234 -2.03 1.73 4.08
CA ILE A 234 -2.53 2.58 5.17
C ILE A 234 -2.66 4.03 4.72
N ARG A 235 -1.67 4.55 3.98
CA ARG A 235 -1.72 5.92 3.44
C ARG A 235 -2.87 6.10 2.46
N LEU A 236 -3.16 5.11 1.61
CA LEU A 236 -4.30 5.15 0.71
C LEU A 236 -5.63 5.19 1.47
N VAL A 237 -5.82 4.33 2.47
CA VAL A 237 -7.05 4.34 3.31
C VAL A 237 -7.20 5.69 4.03
N TYR A 238 -6.13 6.18 4.66
CA TYR A 238 -6.13 7.48 5.32
C TYR A 238 -6.46 8.62 4.35
N THR A 239 -5.89 8.60 3.15
CA THR A 239 -6.18 9.62 2.13
C THR A 239 -7.63 9.58 1.68
N ILE A 240 -8.19 8.40 1.45
CA ILE A 240 -9.61 8.21 1.09
C ILE A 240 -10.52 8.73 2.20
N PHE A 241 -10.19 8.43 3.46
CA PHE A 241 -10.89 8.95 4.64
C PHE A 241 -10.84 10.49 4.69
N ALA A 242 -9.65 11.08 4.59
CA ALA A 242 -9.45 12.52 4.61
C ALA A 242 -10.16 13.25 3.46
N ARG A 243 -10.44 12.55 2.34
CA ARG A 243 -11.24 13.07 1.21
C ARG A 243 -12.74 12.80 1.33
N GLY A 244 -13.21 12.23 2.45
CA GLY A 244 -14.62 11.94 2.70
C GLY A 244 -15.18 10.85 1.77
N ARG A 245 -14.36 9.83 1.44
CA ARG A 245 -14.70 8.74 0.50
C ARG A 245 -14.68 7.35 1.15
N SER A 246 -14.70 7.27 2.48
CA SER A 246 -14.66 5.99 3.21
C SER A 246 -15.85 5.09 2.90
N ASP A 247 -17.03 5.67 2.67
CA ASP A 247 -18.25 4.98 2.25
C ASP A 247 -18.09 4.28 0.89
N VAL A 248 -17.42 4.94 -0.07
CA VAL A 248 -17.12 4.37 -1.38
C VAL A 248 -16.16 3.19 -1.22
N LEU A 249 -15.09 3.34 -0.42
CA LEU A 249 -14.16 2.24 -0.15
C LEU A 249 -14.84 1.07 0.57
N ALA A 250 -15.71 1.35 1.55
CA ALA A 250 -16.53 0.36 2.23
C ALA A 250 -17.34 -0.45 1.19
N GLY A 251 -18.07 0.23 0.30
CA GLY A 251 -18.84 -0.42 -0.75
C GLY A 251 -18.02 -1.25 -1.73
N ILE A 252 -16.74 -0.91 -1.96
CA ILE A 252 -15.84 -1.72 -2.80
C ILE A 252 -15.47 -3.04 -2.11
N ILE A 253 -15.16 -2.98 -0.80
CA ILE A 253 -14.61 -4.13 -0.07
C ILE A 253 -15.69 -5.01 0.57
N THR A 254 -16.90 -4.48 0.84
CA THR A 254 -17.98 -5.26 1.46
C THR A 254 -19.12 -5.65 0.51
N GLY A 255 -19.28 -4.93 -0.61
CA GLY A 255 -20.39 -5.08 -1.56
C GLY A 255 -20.03 -5.74 -2.87
#